data_AF-W9SA97-F1
#
_entry.id   AF-W9SA97-F1
#
_cell.length_a   1.000
_cell.length_b   1.000
_cell.length_c   1.000
_cell.angle_alpha   90.00
_cell.angle_beta   90.00
_cell.angle_gamma   90.00
#
_symmetry.space_group_name_H-M   'P 1'
#
loop_
_entity.id
_entity.type
_entity.pdbx_description
1 polymer ?
#
loop_
_entity_poly.entity_id
_entity_poly.type
_entity_poly.pdbx_seq_one_letter_code
_entity_poly.pdbx_strand_id
1 'polypeptide(L)' 'MKFSVMCLAIICMVMLSHHVEVTAGTNKLVDGVVDPCKKPGGPHPGCNPNPNANRGHDAANDYDRGCSANHRCRKD' A
#
# COMPACT_ATOMS: atom_id res chain seq x y z
N MET A 1 -48.68 -9.14 -23.73
CA MET A 1 -48.26 -7.87 -23.09
C MET A 1 -48.01 -8.03 -21.59
N LYS A 2 -48.97 -8.54 -20.81
CA LYS A 2 -48.83 -8.68 -19.33
C LYS A 2 -47.77 -9.70 -18.90
N PHE A 3 -47.74 -10.87 -19.55
CA PHE A 3 -46.77 -11.92 -19.23
C PHE A 3 -45.32 -11.58 -19.58
N SER A 4 -45.07 -10.85 -20.67
CA SER A 4 -43.69 -10.50 -21.04
C SER A 4 -43.10 -9.46 -20.09
N VAL A 5 -43.91 -8.52 -19.61
CA VAL A 5 -43.49 -7.53 -18.61
C VAL A 5 -43.18 -8.22 -17.27
N MET A 6 -43.99 -9.19 -16.86
CA MET A 6 -43.73 -9.99 -15.66
C MET A 6 -42.44 -10.81 -15.79
N CYS A 7 -42.20 -11.47 -16.93
CA CYS A 7 -40.94 -12.19 -17.17
C CYS A 7 -39.71 -11.27 -17.12
N LEU A 8 -39.79 -10.09 -17.75
CA LEU A 8 -38.70 -9.11 -17.71
C LEU A 8 -38.40 -8.65 -16.27
N ALA A 9 -39.44 -8.36 -15.48
CA ALA A 9 -39.28 -7.94 -14.09
C ALA A 9 -38.59 -9.01 -13.23
N ILE A 10 -38.93 -10.27 -13.42
CA ILE A 10 -38.31 -11.40 -12.70
C ILE A 10 -36.83 -11.54 -13.08
N ILE A 11 -36.49 -11.44 -14.37
CA ILE A 11 -35.11 -11.52 -14.84
C ILE A 11 -34.27 -10.38 -14.24
N CYS A 12 -34.79 -9.15 -14.23
CA CYS A 12 -34.11 -8.01 -13.63
C CYS A 12 -33.86 -8.19 -12.13
N MET A 13 -34.84 -8.69 -11.37
CA MET A 13 -34.69 -8.98 -9.94
C MET A 13 -33.59 -10.01 -9.69
N VAL A 14 -33.55 -11.11 -10.45
CA VAL A 14 -32.52 -12.16 -10.30
C VAL A 14 -31.13 -11.61 -10.59
N MET A 15 -30.96 -10.83 -11.66
CA MET A 15 -29.67 -10.23 -12.01
C MET A 15 -29.18 -9.26 -10.92
N LEU A 16 -30.08 -8.42 -10.38
CA LEU A 16 -29.72 -7.47 -9.32
C LEU A 16 -29.30 -8.19 -8.04
N SER A 17 -30.00 -9.24 -7.63
CA SER A 17 -29.63 -10.03 -6.45
C SER A 17 -28.26 -10.70 -6.60
N HIS A 18 -27.97 -11.28 -7.77
CA HIS A 18 -26.66 -11.88 -8.04
C HIS A 18 -25.52 -10.85 -8.06
N HIS A 19 -25.75 -9.65 -8.59
CA HIS A 19 -24.72 -8.61 -8.61
C HIS A 19 -24.44 -8.02 -7.22
N VAL A 20 -25.47 -7.86 -6.37
CA VAL A 20 -25.32 -7.34 -5.01
C VAL A 20 -24.45 -8.27 -4.15
N GLU A 21 -24.64 -9.59 -4.27
CA GLU A 21 -23.83 -10.58 -3.55
C GLU A 21 -22.36 -10.60 -4.00
N VAL A 22 -22.09 -10.40 -5.29
CA VAL A 22 -20.73 -10.36 -5.83
C VAL A 22 -19.94 -9.16 -5.30
N THR A 23 -20.58 -8.01 -5.09
CA THR A 23 -19.89 -6.80 -4.60
C THR A 23 -19.50 -6.80 -3.12
N ALA A 24 -20.11 -7.64 -2.29
CA ALA A 24 -19.83 -7.66 -0.85
C ALA A 24 -18.40 -8.16 -0.53
N GLY A 25 -17.80 -8.95 -1.42
CA GLY A 25 -16.44 -9.48 -1.28
C GLY A 25 -15.35 -8.77 -2.11
N THR A 26 -15.72 -8.05 -3.16
CA THR A 26 -14.76 -7.52 -4.15
C THR A 26 -14.20 -6.15 -3.85
N ASN A 27 -14.80 -5.41 -2.91
CA ASN A 27 -14.42 -4.02 -2.66
C ASN A 27 -13.20 -3.86 -1.74
N LYS A 28 -12.64 -4.95 -1.23
CA LYS A 28 -11.42 -4.90 -0.43
C LYS A 28 -10.24 -5.29 -1.29
N LEU A 29 -9.43 -4.28 -1.66
CA LEU A 29 -8.10 -4.52 -2.19
C LEU A 29 -7.34 -5.42 -1.21
N VAL A 30 -6.63 -6.41 -1.73
CA VAL A 30 -5.76 -7.26 -0.90
C VAL A 30 -4.77 -6.36 -0.17
N ASP A 31 -4.58 -6.55 1.14
CA ASP A 31 -3.75 -5.68 1.98
C ASP A 31 -2.35 -5.43 1.38
N GLY A 32 -1.74 -6.43 0.75
CA GLY A 32 -0.44 -6.32 0.07
C GLY A 32 -0.41 -5.44 -1.19
N VAL A 33 -1.57 -5.02 -1.71
CA VAL A 33 -1.71 -4.07 -2.84
C VAL A 33 -1.69 -2.64 -2.33
N VAL A 34 -2.29 -2.39 -1.17
CA VAL A 34 -2.33 -1.06 -0.54
C VAL A 34 -1.05 -0.81 0.25
N ASP A 35 -0.60 -1.82 0.99
CA ASP A 35 0.61 -1.78 1.80
C ASP A 35 1.59 -2.85 1.32
N PRO A 36 2.64 -2.47 0.56
CA PRO A 36 3.68 -3.38 0.11
C PRO A 36 4.32 -4.19 1.24
N CYS A 37 4.32 -3.67 2.48
CA CYS A 37 4.88 -4.34 3.65
C CYS A 37 4.05 -5.51 4.16
N LYS A 38 2.77 -5.60 3.77
CA LYS A 38 1.88 -6.73 4.10
C LYS A 38 1.84 -7.81 3.03
N LYS A 39 2.61 -7.66 1.95
CA LYS A 39 2.63 -8.63 0.86
C LYS A 39 3.16 -9.99 1.36
N PRO A 40 2.59 -11.13 0.94
CA PRO A 40 3.21 -12.43 1.21
C PRO A 40 4.53 -12.56 0.44
N GLY A 41 5.53 -13.24 1.01
CA GLY A 41 6.82 -13.48 0.33
C GLY A 41 8.10 -13.24 1.14
N GLY A 42 8.01 -13.04 2.46
CA GLY A 42 9.19 -12.87 3.32
C GLY A 42 9.47 -11.40 3.67
N PRO A 43 10.67 -11.09 4.20
CA PRO A 43 11.01 -9.75 4.65
C PRO A 43 11.04 -8.75 3.50
N HIS A 44 10.32 -7.64 3.66
CA HIS A 44 10.29 -6.56 2.66
C HIS A 44 11.30 -5.46 3.04
N PRO A 45 12.22 -5.09 2.14
CA PRO A 45 13.16 -4.00 2.38
C PRO A 45 12.43 -2.70 2.78
N GLY A 46 12.83 -2.08 3.89
CA GLY A 46 12.24 -0.82 4.37
C GLY A 46 10.94 -0.96 5.19
N CYS A 47 10.38 -2.16 5.30
CA CYS A 47 9.14 -2.41 6.05
C CYS A 47 9.35 -2.72 7.53
N ASN A 48 10.61 -2.94 7.93
CA ASN A 48 10.93 -3.00 9.35
C ASN A 48 10.87 -1.58 9.92
N PRO A 49 10.16 -1.35 11.04
CA PRO A 49 10.35 -0.14 11.81
C PRO A 49 11.80 -0.16 12.26
N ASN A 50 12.67 0.57 11.57
CA ASN A 50 14.07 0.68 11.95
C ASN A 50 14.07 1.46 13.28
N PRO A 51 14.37 0.82 14.43
CA PRO A 51 14.42 1.53 15.71
C PRO A 51 15.50 2.62 15.71
N ASN A 52 16.37 2.62 14.69
CA ASN A 52 17.42 3.60 14.47
C ASN A 52 17.09 4.56 13.31
N ALA A 53 15.85 4.59 12.78
CA ALA A 53 15.48 5.53 11.70
C ALA A 53 15.66 7.00 12.11
N ASN A 54 15.50 7.28 13.41
CA ASN A 54 15.72 8.61 14.00
C ASN A 54 17.13 8.76 14.59
N ARG A 55 17.98 7.73 14.54
CA ARG A 55 19.39 7.92 14.83
C ARG A 55 19.96 8.51 13.55
N GLY A 56 20.33 9.80 13.59
CA GLY A 56 21.05 10.44 12.50
C GLY A 56 22.21 9.54 12.08
N HIS A 57 22.57 9.54 10.79
CA HIS A 57 23.62 8.69 10.26
C HIS A 57 24.85 8.70 11.18
N ASP A 58 25.02 7.62 11.93
CA ASP A 58 26.22 7.43 12.73
C ASP A 58 27.38 7.38 11.75
N ALA A 59 28.44 8.15 12.02
CA ALA A 59 29.60 8.16 11.16
C ALA A 59 30.13 6.73 11.03
N ALA A 60 30.32 6.27 9.79
CA ALA A 60 30.79 4.90 9.51
C ALA A 60 32.20 4.64 10.07
N ASN A 61 32.93 5.70 10.41
CA ASN A 61 34.22 5.66 11.06
C ASN A 61 34.34 6.85 12.03
N ASP A 62 35.19 6.68 13.03
CA ASP A 62 35.55 7.73 14.00
C ASP A 62 36.56 8.75 13.41
N TYR A 63 36.76 8.72 12.09
CA TYR A 63 37.74 9.54 11.40
C TYR A 63 37.12 10.86 10.95
N ASP A 64 37.44 11.92 11.68
CA ASP A 64 37.12 13.29 11.27
C ASP A 64 38.13 13.77 10.22
N ARG A 65 37.66 14.00 8.99
CA ARG A 65 38.47 14.55 7.90
C ARG A 65 38.78 16.04 8.09
N GLY A 66 38.11 16.70 9.04
CA GLY A 66 38.10 18.14 9.19
C GLY A 66 37.54 18.85 7.96
N CYS A 67 37.51 20.17 8.02
CA CYS A 67 37.13 20.96 6.87
C CYS A 67 38.34 21.36 6.04
N SER A 68 38.43 20.89 4.80
CA SER A 68 39.42 21.38 3.85
C SER A 68 38.86 22.55 3.03
N ALA A 69 39.74 23.44 2.56
CA ALA A 69 39.36 24.58 1.70
C ALA A 69 38.58 24.16 0.43
N ASN A 70 38.80 22.92 -0.03
CA ASN A 70 38.13 22.36 -1.20
C ASN A 70 36.68 21.92 -0.91
N HIS A 71 36.35 21.56 0.33
CA HIS A 71 35.05 21.00 0.68
C HIS A 71 34.05 22.02 1.26
N ARG A 72 34.44 23.31 1.37
CA ARG A 72 33.57 24.45 1.74
C ARG A 72 32.51 24.05 2.77
N CYS A 73 32.94 23.66 3.97
CA CYS A 73 32.00 23.30 5.01
C CYS A 73 31.23 24.56 5.40
N ARG A 74 29.92 24.47 5.33
CA ARG A 74 29.04 25.55 5.77
C ARG A 74 29.11 25.57 7.29
N LYS A 75 29.46 26.73 7.86
CA LYS A 75 29.23 27.01 9.28
C LYS A 75 27.76 27.40 9.38
N ASP A 76 26.98 26.59 10.09
CA ASP A 76 25.64 26.95 10.52
C ASP A 76 25.71 27.92 11.72
#